data_AF-A0A6B3BFP7-F1
#
_entry.id   AF-A0A6B3BFP7-F1
#
_cell.length_a   1.000
_cell.length_b   1.000
_cell.length_c   1.000
_cell.angle_alpha   90.00
_cell.angle_beta   90.00
_cell.angle_gamma   90.00
#
_symmetry.space_group_name_H-M   'P 1'
#
loop_
_entity.id
_entity.type
_entity.pdbx_description
1 polymer ?
#
loop_
_entity_poly.entity_id
_entity_poly.type
_entity_poly.pdbx_seq_one_letter_code
_entity_poly.pdbx_strand_id
1 'polypeptide(L)'
;QAAEAYAEAVEALPPGADRDRLGELARLFALGRVARDSGDLLAAGYLSTAQAEALPDHTERLIEAVAPHLPELADSFAFPAEMLADWPITGAGYADAYDDPEAHWHAEAGR
;
A
#
# COMPACT_ATOMS: atom_id res chain seq x y z
N GLN A 1 -18.84 4.34 -1.70
CA GLN A 1 -18.18 4.80 -2.93
C GLN A 1 -16.81 4.15 -3.11
N ALA A 2 -15.72 4.61 -2.47
CA ALA A 2 -14.39 4.00 -2.71
C ALA A 2 -14.29 2.51 -2.32
N ALA A 3 -14.80 2.12 -1.15
CA ALA A 3 -14.78 0.71 -0.71
C ALA A 3 -15.65 -0.20 -1.61
N GLU A 4 -16.80 0.30 -2.07
CA GLU A 4 -17.69 -0.42 -3.00
C GLU A 4 -17.03 -0.58 -4.37
N ALA A 5 -16.39 0.47 -4.89
CA ALA A 5 -15.65 0.41 -6.15
C ALA A 5 -14.50 -0.60 -6.11
N TYR A 6 -13.78 -0.68 -4.99
CA TYR A 6 -12.77 -1.74 -4.80
C TYR A 6 -13.38 -3.13 -4.84
N ALA A 7 -14.49 -3.36 -4.12
CA ALA A 7 -15.16 -4.65 -4.10
C ALA A 7 -15.66 -5.06 -5.50
N GLU A 8 -16.29 -4.13 -6.23
CA GLU A 8 -16.75 -4.35 -7.59
C GLU A 8 -15.59 -4.66 -8.54
N ALA A 9 -14.49 -3.91 -8.46
CA ALA A 9 -13.34 -4.12 -9.31
C ALA A 9 -12.62 -5.46 -9.04
N VAL A 10 -12.52 -5.88 -7.76
CA VAL A 10 -11.98 -7.19 -7.39
C VAL A 10 -12.84 -8.34 -7.92
N GLU A 11 -14.17 -8.21 -7.83
CA GLU A 11 -15.09 -9.24 -8.33
C GLU A 11 -15.16 -9.29 -9.86
N ALA A 12 -14.91 -8.18 -10.55
CA ALA A 12 -14.86 -8.12 -12.00
C ALA A 12 -13.64 -8.84 -12.61
N LEU A 13 -12.57 -9.06 -11.81
CA LEU A 13 -11.36 -9.73 -12.27
C LEU A 13 -11.47 -11.26 -12.17
N PRO A 14 -10.94 -12.01 -13.16
CA PRO A 14 -10.82 -13.45 -13.04
C PRO A 14 -9.86 -13.80 -11.89
N PRO A 15 -9.97 -15.01 -11.29
CA PRO A 15 -9.00 -15.48 -10.32
C PRO A 15 -7.58 -15.45 -10.89
N GLY A 16 -6.63 -14.88 -10.15
CA GLY A 16 -5.25 -14.70 -10.59
C GLY A 16 -4.54 -13.58 -9.84
N ALA A 17 -3.27 -13.37 -10.20
CA ALA A 17 -2.38 -12.43 -9.51
C ALA A 17 -2.97 -11.00 -9.46
N ASP A 18 -3.54 -10.50 -10.56
CA ASP A 18 -4.13 -9.16 -10.63
C ASP A 18 -5.28 -8.98 -9.62
N ARG A 19 -6.16 -9.98 -9.52
CA ARG A 19 -7.25 -9.98 -8.53
C ARG A 19 -6.70 -10.00 -7.11
N ASP A 20 -5.66 -10.79 -6.87
CA ASP A 20 -5.02 -10.88 -5.56
C ASP A 20 -4.38 -9.53 -5.17
N ARG A 21 -3.63 -8.91 -6.08
CA ARG A 21 -2.99 -7.60 -5.85
C ARG A 21 -4.02 -6.50 -5.57
N LEU A 22 -5.07 -6.42 -6.39
CA LEU A 22 -6.14 -5.45 -6.16
C LEU A 22 -6.88 -5.71 -4.84
N GLY A 23 -7.07 -6.98 -4.48
CA GLY A 23 -7.67 -7.40 -3.23
C GLY A 23 -6.81 -7.04 -2.00
N GLU A 24 -5.49 -7.06 -2.11
CA GLU A 24 -4.57 -6.59 -1.07
C GLU A 24 -4.63 -5.07 -0.90
N LEU A 25 -4.63 -4.30 -2.01
CA LEU A 25 -4.80 -2.85 -1.98
C LEU A 25 -6.16 -2.44 -1.37
N ALA A 26 -7.23 -3.15 -1.73
CA ALA A 26 -8.55 -2.93 -1.15
C ALA A 26 -8.56 -3.14 0.37
N ARG A 27 -7.84 -4.16 0.87
CA ARG A 27 -7.69 -4.42 2.31
C ARG A 27 -6.87 -3.34 3.01
N LEU A 28 -5.75 -2.91 2.41
CA LEU A 28 -4.95 -1.79 2.94
C LEU A 28 -5.79 -0.51 3.04
N PHE A 29 -6.55 -0.19 1.99
CA PHE A 29 -7.47 0.95 2.00
C PHE A 29 -8.50 0.83 3.13
N ALA A 30 -9.12 -0.35 3.28
CA ALA A 30 -10.11 -0.60 4.31
C ALA A 30 -9.52 -0.48 5.73
N LEU A 31 -8.35 -1.07 5.99
CA LEU A 31 -7.67 -0.96 7.29
C LEU A 31 -7.28 0.49 7.60
N GLY A 32 -6.78 1.25 6.63
CA GLY A 32 -6.49 2.67 6.81
C GLY A 32 -7.73 3.47 7.20
N ARG A 33 -8.90 3.13 6.63
CA ARG A 33 -10.18 3.75 7.00
C ARG A 33 -10.61 3.37 8.43
N VAL A 34 -10.51 2.08 8.78
CA VAL A 34 -10.85 1.58 10.12
C VAL A 34 -9.93 2.16 11.18
N ALA A 35 -8.62 2.24 10.93
CA ALA A 35 -7.64 2.82 11.84
C ALA A 35 -7.95 4.30 12.12
N ARG A 36 -8.29 5.06 11.07
CA ARG A 36 -8.66 6.47 11.18
C ARG A 36 -9.89 6.70 12.07
N ASP A 37 -10.90 5.83 11.94
CA ASP A 37 -12.17 5.97 12.66
C ASP A 37 -12.25 5.04 13.90
N SER A 38 -11.11 4.46 14.33
CA SER A 38 -11.06 3.38 15.33
C SER A 38 -11.63 3.77 16.69
N GLY A 39 -11.43 5.01 17.14
CA GLY A 39 -11.99 5.52 18.39
C GLY A 39 -13.52 5.56 18.40
N ASP A 40 -14.13 6.03 17.31
CA ASP A 40 -15.59 6.07 17.17
C ASP A 40 -16.16 4.65 17.05
N LEU A 41 -15.49 3.77 16.31
CA LEU A 41 -15.87 2.36 16.15
C LEU A 41 -15.78 1.59 17.47
N LEU A 42 -14.77 1.88 18.30
CA LEU A 42 -14.66 1.36 19.67
C LEU A 42 -15.80 1.88 20.55
N ALA A 43 -16.05 3.19 20.55
CA ALA A 43 -17.09 3.82 21.36
C ALA A 43 -18.50 3.30 21.02
N ALA A 44 -18.75 3.03 19.74
CA ALA A 44 -19.99 2.45 19.24
C ALA A 44 -20.09 0.92 19.39
N GLY A 45 -19.03 0.25 19.85
CA GLY A 45 -18.99 -1.21 20.04
C GLY A 45 -18.89 -2.03 18.75
N TYR A 46 -18.56 -1.40 17.62
CA TYR A 46 -18.28 -2.09 16.35
C TYR A 46 -16.86 -2.70 16.30
N LEU A 47 -15.99 -2.26 17.20
CA LEU A 47 -14.65 -2.77 17.38
C LEU A 47 -14.44 -3.11 18.86
N SER A 48 -13.72 -4.19 19.14
CA SER A 48 -13.20 -4.47 20.48
C SER A 48 -11.84 -3.81 20.70
N THR A 49 -11.45 -3.60 21.97
CA THR A 49 -10.12 -3.06 22.32
C THR A 49 -9.00 -3.90 21.71
N ALA A 50 -9.09 -5.23 21.80
CA ALA A 50 -8.10 -6.13 21.22
C ALA A 50 -8.00 -6.02 19.69
N GLN A 51 -9.13 -5.78 19.01
CA GLN A 51 -9.13 -5.55 17.57
C GLN A 51 -8.49 -4.20 17.21
N ALA A 52 -8.74 -3.14 17.99
CA ALA A 52 -8.06 -1.85 17.80
C ALA A 52 -6.55 -1.95 17.96
N GLU A 53 -6.11 -2.62 19.02
CA GLU A 53 -4.69 -2.81 19.32
C GLU A 53 -3.98 -3.62 18.23
N ALA A 54 -4.69 -4.54 17.57
CA ALA A 54 -4.13 -5.35 16.48
C ALA A 54 -4.09 -4.64 15.11
N LEU A 55 -4.77 -3.49 14.93
CA LEU A 55 -4.85 -2.80 13.63
C LEU A 55 -3.47 -2.44 13.05
N PRO A 56 -2.50 -1.91 13.81
CA PRO A 56 -1.16 -1.63 13.31
C PRO A 56 -0.50 -2.90 12.77
N ASP A 57 -0.47 -3.98 13.55
CA ASP A 57 0.15 -5.26 13.14
C ASP A 57 -0.51 -5.89 11.92
N HIS A 58 -1.83 -5.72 11.76
CA HIS A 58 -2.53 -6.14 10.55
C HIS A 58 -2.16 -5.29 9.34
N THR A 59 -1.95 -3.99 9.55
CA THR A 59 -1.55 -3.06 8.49
C THR A 59 -0.14 -3.35 8.03
N GLU A 60 0.82 -3.50 8.95
CA GLU A 60 2.22 -3.82 8.63
C GLU A 60 2.34 -5.11 7.83
N ARG A 61 1.65 -6.19 8.24
CA ARG A 61 1.67 -7.45 7.48
C ARG A 61 1.10 -7.34 6.06
N LEU A 62 0.12 -6.46 5.84
CA LEU A 62 -0.38 -6.20 4.50
C LEU A 62 0.59 -5.34 3.69
N ILE A 63 1.27 -4.38 4.33
CA ILE A 63 2.34 -3.61 3.68
C ILE A 63 3.45 -4.56 3.25
N GLU A 64 3.91 -5.46 4.12
CA GLU A 64 4.92 -6.47 3.80
C GLU A 64 4.50 -7.38 2.63
N ALA A 65 3.21 -7.72 2.53
CA ALA A 65 2.69 -8.54 1.43
C ALA A 65 2.62 -7.77 0.10
N VAL A 66 2.35 -6.47 0.13
CA VAL A 66 2.19 -5.63 -1.07
C VAL A 66 3.53 -5.04 -1.54
N ALA A 67 4.45 -4.74 -0.62
CA ALA A 67 5.71 -4.05 -0.89
C ALA A 67 6.52 -4.67 -2.04
N PRO A 68 6.68 -6.00 -2.16
CA PRO A 68 7.41 -6.63 -3.26
C PRO A 68 6.81 -6.37 -4.65
N HIS A 69 5.53 -6.00 -4.72
CA HIS A 69 4.77 -5.81 -5.95
C HIS A 69 4.53 -4.33 -6.28
N LEU A 70 5.02 -3.39 -5.46
CA LEU A 70 4.81 -1.96 -5.69
C LEU A 70 5.32 -1.47 -7.05
N PRO A 71 6.49 -1.92 -7.57
CA PRO A 71 6.93 -1.51 -8.90
C PRO A 71 5.96 -1.94 -10.00
N GLU A 72 5.53 -3.20 -9.99
CA GLU A 72 4.55 -3.75 -10.94
C GLU A 72 3.21 -3.01 -10.86
N LEU A 73 2.74 -2.73 -9.65
CA LEU A 73 1.53 -1.95 -9.42
C LEU A 73 1.65 -0.51 -9.94
N ALA A 74 2.80 0.15 -9.74
CA ALA A 74 3.04 1.49 -10.25
C ALA A 74 3.08 1.50 -11.79
N ASP A 75 3.75 0.52 -12.40
CA ASP A 75 3.82 0.36 -13.86
C ASP A 75 2.43 0.13 -14.48
N SER A 76 1.51 -0.53 -13.77
CA SER A 76 0.15 -0.79 -14.24
C SER A 76 -0.68 0.47 -14.54
N PHE A 77 -0.31 1.62 -13.97
CA PHE A 77 -0.94 2.90 -14.31
C PHE A 77 -0.59 3.39 -15.72
N ALA A 78 0.42 2.80 -16.37
CA ALA A 78 0.82 3.04 -17.74
C ALA A 78 1.04 4.54 -18.08
N PHE A 79 1.60 5.29 -17.12
CA PHE A 79 1.92 6.70 -17.33
C PHE A 79 3.04 6.86 -18.38
N PRO A 80 2.89 7.78 -19.36
CA PRO A 80 3.97 8.07 -20.31
C PRO A 80 5.22 8.58 -19.59
N ALA A 81 6.40 8.11 -20.00
CA ALA A 81 7.67 8.53 -19.39
C ALA A 81 7.87 10.05 -19.45
N GLU A 82 7.47 10.67 -20.55
CA GLU A 82 7.49 12.12 -20.78
C GLU A 82 6.61 12.90 -19.81
N MET A 83 5.50 12.31 -19.34
CA MET A 83 4.67 12.91 -18.30
C MET A 83 5.36 12.86 -16.93
N LEU A 84 6.09 11.77 -16.66
CA LEU A 84 6.85 11.61 -15.42
C LEU A 84 8.13 12.45 -15.43
N ALA A 85 8.74 12.72 -16.59
CA ALA A 85 9.99 13.48 -16.68
C ALA A 85 9.90 14.90 -16.10
N ASP A 86 8.70 15.49 -16.10
CA ASP A 86 8.44 16.83 -15.56
C ASP A 86 8.28 16.84 -14.02
N TRP A 87 8.22 15.67 -13.37
CA TRP A 87 8.12 15.57 -11.91
C TRP A 87 9.51 15.47 -11.25
N PRO A 88 9.83 16.32 -10.26
CA PRO A 88 11.15 16.31 -9.62
C PRO A 88 11.53 14.96 -8.98
N ILE A 89 10.54 14.22 -8.45
CA ILE A 89 10.74 12.97 -7.71
C ILE A 89 11.01 11.74 -8.59
N THR A 90 10.74 11.83 -9.89
CA THR A 90 10.84 10.74 -10.88
C THR A 90 12.06 10.86 -11.77
N GLY A 91 12.83 11.95 -11.66
CA GLY A 91 14.09 12.12 -12.38
C GLY A 91 15.18 11.17 -11.87
N ALA A 92 16.03 10.66 -12.77
CA ALA A 92 17.10 9.71 -12.45
C ALA A 92 18.03 10.18 -11.31
N GLY A 93 18.25 11.50 -11.20
CA GLY A 93 19.09 12.07 -10.14
C GLY A 93 18.39 12.31 -8.80
N TYR A 94 17.08 12.05 -8.67
CA TYR A 94 16.37 12.28 -7.40
C TYR A 94 16.75 11.24 -6.36
N ALA A 95 16.78 9.96 -6.73
CA ALA A 95 17.26 8.90 -5.86
C ALA A 95 18.73 9.14 -5.50
N ASP A 96 19.58 9.41 -6.49
CA ASP A 96 21.01 9.69 -6.29
C ASP A 96 21.29 10.93 -5.41
N ALA A 97 20.39 11.91 -5.37
CA ALA A 97 20.55 13.11 -4.54
C ALA A 97 20.29 12.89 -3.05
N TYR A 98 19.56 11.83 -2.70
CA TYR A 98 19.18 11.51 -1.32
C TYR A 98 19.60 10.10 -0.88
N ASP A 99 20.10 9.27 -1.80
CA ASP A 99 20.71 7.99 -1.46
C ASP A 99 22.10 8.25 -0.87
N ASP A 100 22.28 7.83 0.38
CA ASP A 100 23.57 7.85 1.05
C ASP A 100 24.19 6.45 0.89
N PRO A 101 25.20 6.29 0.01
CA PRO A 101 25.79 4.98 -0.28
C PRO A 101 26.55 4.40 0.91
N GLU A 102 26.87 5.20 1.94
CA GLU A 102 27.52 4.73 3.17
C GLU A 102 26.50 4.42 4.29
N ALA A 103 25.21 4.59 4.04
CA ALA A 103 24.22 4.45 5.08
C ALA A 103 24.01 3.01 5.56
N HIS A 104 23.77 2.88 6.86
CA HIS A 104 23.63 1.59 7.56
C HIS A 104 22.46 0.72 7.07
N TRP A 105 21.43 1.29 6.43
CA TRP A 105 20.29 0.54 5.87
C TRP A 105 20.65 -0.23 4.58
N HIS A 106 21.76 0.11 3.90
CA HIS A 106 22.30 -0.71 2.80
C HIS A 106 22.96 -2.00 3.30
N ALA A 107 23.41 -2.03 4.55
CA ALA A 107 24.10 -3.19 5.13
C ALA A 107 23.16 -4.31 5.61
N GLU A 108 21.86 -4.02 5.78
CA GLU A 108 20.88 -5.00 6.30
C GLU A 108 20.13 -5.79 5.23
N ALA A 109 20.19 -5.39 3.95
CA ALA A 109 19.51 -6.08 2.83
C ALA A 109 20.14 -7.43 2.41
N GLY A 110 21.14 -7.93 3.15
CA GLY A 110 21.96 -9.09 2.79
C GLY A 110 21.93 -10.29 3.76
N ARG A 111 20.92 -10.44 4.62
CA ARG A 111 20.78 -11.63 5.49
C ARG A 111 19.52 -12.43 5.23
#